data_AF-A0A699YLA0-F1
#
_entry.id   AF-A0A699YLA0-F1
#
_cell.length_a   1.000
_cell.length_b   1.000
_cell.length_c   1.000
_cell.angle_alpha   90.00
_cell.angle_beta   90.00
_cell.angle_gamma   90.00
#
_symmetry.space_group_name_H-M   'P 1'
#
loop_
_entity.id
_entity.type
_entity.pdbx_description
1 polymer ?
#
loop_
_entity_poly.entity_id
_entity_poly.type
_entity_poly.pdbx_seq_one_letter_code
_entity_poly.pdbx_strand_id
1 'polypeptide(L)'
;VAKNIVLAGVGHVGIADDTPCYQAAFGNFLVSADADPSSTVGQSSAQTLAAMNPLITVSAQPLAFGPRCGGTRGSGSGDAGTDGSGGGGSSSLTQASVEQLKHLVAGYDVVVSTRGVSSQEADGLEQAAAAGAKQLYLAEGPSARVIDYPPLSKALGRSVAQCGGRRPVHPLYQVVRAVRAFEAQEGRPVRAGDETALKATAAALEASEGAATGSISTSLLESWVLDAGLALAAAPAAAVAGGVLANSIIRSISR
;
A
#
# COMPACT_ATOMS: atom_id res chain seq x y z
N VAL A 1 12.12 2.83 2.34
CA VAL A 1 12.30 2.36 0.94
C VAL A 1 12.96 3.43 0.07
N ALA A 2 12.33 4.59 -0.13
CA ALA A 2 12.78 5.62 -1.08
C ALA A 2 14.26 6.03 -0.96
N LYS A 3 14.76 6.26 0.27
CA LYS A 3 16.19 6.54 0.52
C LYS A 3 17.13 5.53 -0.15
N ASN A 4 16.86 4.23 0.00
CA ASN A 4 17.72 3.18 -0.55
C ASN A 4 17.67 3.14 -2.08
N ILE A 5 16.51 3.43 -2.68
CA ILE A 5 16.33 3.51 -4.13
C ILE A 5 17.12 4.70 -4.71
N VAL A 6 17.01 5.87 -4.08
CA VAL A 6 17.72 7.08 -4.48
C VAL A 6 19.23 6.92 -4.34
N LEU A 7 19.71 6.35 -3.22
CA LEU A 7 21.14 6.09 -3.03
C LEU A 7 21.69 5.01 -3.96
N ALA A 8 20.86 4.08 -4.43
CA ALA A 8 21.24 3.08 -5.42
C ALA A 8 21.35 3.66 -6.84
N GLY A 9 20.95 4.91 -7.05
CA GLY A 9 21.14 5.60 -8.33
C GLY A 9 20.06 5.31 -9.38
N VAL A 10 18.82 5.01 -8.97
CA VAL A 10 17.70 4.83 -9.91
C VAL A 10 17.34 6.16 -10.55
N GLY A 11 17.33 6.23 -11.89
CA GLY A 11 17.31 7.48 -12.66
C GLY A 11 16.25 8.49 -12.24
N HIS A 12 14.99 8.05 -12.09
CA HIS A 12 13.89 8.91 -11.64
C HIS A 12 13.06 8.26 -10.53
N VAL A 13 12.81 8.99 -9.43
CA VAL A 13 11.95 8.57 -8.32
C VAL A 13 10.81 9.57 -8.11
N GLY A 14 9.57 9.08 -8.18
CA GLY A 14 8.36 9.84 -7.82
C GLY A 14 7.87 9.52 -6.40
N ILE A 15 7.61 10.53 -5.58
CA ILE A 15 7.04 10.40 -4.24
C ILE A 15 5.59 10.89 -4.25
N ALA A 16 4.63 10.00 -4.04
CA ALA A 16 3.20 10.34 -4.01
C ALA A 16 2.68 10.35 -2.56
N ASP A 17 2.66 11.53 -1.94
CA ASP A 17 2.12 11.73 -0.58
C ASP A 17 1.62 13.17 -0.40
N ASP A 18 0.31 13.33 -0.24
CA ASP A 18 -0.38 14.60 -0.04
C ASP A 18 -0.65 14.91 1.43
N THR A 19 -0.17 14.08 2.36
CA THR A 19 -0.31 14.32 3.81
C THR A 19 0.33 15.66 4.14
N PRO A 20 -0.39 16.59 4.79
CA PRO A 20 0.25 17.81 5.25
C PRO A 20 1.40 17.50 6.22
N CYS A 21 2.51 18.23 6.15
CA CYS A 21 3.70 17.94 6.97
C CYS A 21 3.39 17.94 8.49
N TYR A 22 2.45 18.75 8.96
CA TYR A 22 2.04 18.76 10.38
C TYR A 22 1.32 17.47 10.83
N GLN A 23 0.92 16.61 9.89
CA GLN A 23 0.34 15.29 10.14
C GLN A 23 1.32 14.16 9.76
N ALA A 24 2.58 14.48 9.47
CA ALA A 24 3.57 13.47 9.14
C ALA A 24 3.68 12.44 10.26
N ALA A 25 3.84 11.17 9.87
CA ALA A 25 4.05 10.10 10.84
C ALA A 25 5.30 10.42 11.69
N PHE A 26 5.16 10.28 13.01
CA PHE A 26 6.28 10.47 13.92
C PHE A 26 7.43 9.52 13.53
N GLY A 27 8.65 10.03 13.47
CA GLY A 27 9.83 9.25 13.06
C GLY A 27 10.09 9.21 11.55
N ASN A 28 9.28 9.90 10.74
CA ASN A 28 9.61 10.11 9.32
C ASN A 28 10.80 11.07 9.18
N PHE A 29 12.01 10.52 9.11
CA PHE A 29 13.25 11.28 8.99
C PHE A 29 13.42 12.04 7.66
N LEU A 30 12.55 11.81 6.68
CA LEU A 30 12.60 12.54 5.39
C LEU A 30 11.88 13.89 5.47
N VAL A 31 11.02 14.09 6.46
CA VAL A 31 10.34 15.36 6.73
C VAL A 31 11.10 16.07 7.84
N SER A 32 11.60 17.26 7.53
CA SER A 32 12.35 18.05 8.51
C SER A 32 11.43 18.59 9.59
N ALA A 33 11.96 18.81 10.80
CA ALA A 33 11.18 19.38 11.91
C ALA A 33 10.76 20.84 11.66
N ASP A 34 11.46 21.53 10.77
CA ASP A 34 11.18 22.90 10.29
C ASP A 34 10.51 22.92 8.92
N ALA A 35 9.99 21.78 8.43
CA ALA A 35 9.27 21.73 7.16
C ALA A 35 8.10 22.72 7.16
N ASP A 36 7.91 23.41 6.04
CA ASP A 36 6.81 24.35 5.86
C ASP A 36 5.46 23.65 6.16
N PRO A 37 4.66 24.13 7.13
CA PRO A 37 3.37 23.52 7.46
C PRO A 37 2.39 23.45 6.29
N SER A 38 2.57 24.29 5.26
CA SER A 38 1.76 24.28 4.03
C SER A 38 2.21 23.24 3.00
N SER A 39 3.41 22.67 3.17
CA SER A 39 3.94 21.62 2.31
C SER A 39 3.37 20.25 2.65
N THR A 40 3.41 19.35 1.67
CA THR A 40 3.07 17.93 1.87
C THR A 40 4.30 17.11 2.25
N VAL A 41 4.08 15.98 2.92
CA VAL A 41 5.10 14.98 3.22
C VAL A 41 5.84 14.56 1.95
N GLY A 42 5.14 14.41 0.83
CA GLY A 42 5.74 14.06 -0.45
C GLY A 42 6.70 15.14 -0.96
N GLN A 43 6.32 16.41 -0.85
CA GLN A 43 7.17 17.55 -1.22
C GLN A 43 8.42 17.64 -0.34
N SER A 44 8.25 17.63 0.98
CA SER A 44 9.38 17.68 1.92
C SER A 44 10.30 16.47 1.77
N SER A 45 9.74 15.27 1.58
CA SER A 45 10.53 14.05 1.40
C SER A 45 11.29 14.07 0.08
N ALA A 46 10.68 14.53 -1.01
CA ALA A 46 11.35 14.64 -2.31
C ALA A 46 12.54 15.61 -2.24
N GLN A 47 12.39 16.75 -1.55
CA GLN A 47 13.48 17.70 -1.33
C GLN A 47 14.63 17.07 -0.55
N THR A 48 14.34 16.42 0.58
CA THR A 48 15.36 15.73 1.40
C THR A 48 16.08 14.63 0.60
N LEU A 49 15.33 13.85 -0.18
CA LEU A 49 15.89 12.77 -0.99
C LEU A 49 16.76 13.29 -2.15
N ALA A 50 16.35 14.38 -2.82
CA ALA A 50 17.15 15.02 -3.87
C ALA A 50 18.50 15.51 -3.33
N ALA A 51 18.51 16.04 -2.10
CA ALA A 51 19.76 16.45 -1.44
C ALA A 51 20.68 15.27 -1.10
N MET A 52 20.15 14.06 -0.87
CA MET A 52 20.95 12.87 -0.58
C MET A 52 21.70 12.33 -1.81
N ASN A 53 21.16 12.51 -3.01
CA ASN A 53 21.82 12.12 -4.25
C ASN A 53 21.44 13.05 -5.43
N PRO A 54 22.22 14.13 -5.67
CA PRO A 54 21.92 15.12 -6.71
C PRO A 54 21.95 14.59 -8.14
N LEU A 55 22.46 13.37 -8.37
CA LEU A 55 22.48 12.74 -9.69
C LEU A 55 21.12 12.14 -10.08
N ILE A 56 20.21 11.98 -9.10
CA ILE A 56 18.92 11.34 -9.29
C ILE A 56 17.81 12.38 -9.31
N THR A 57 16.91 12.25 -10.28
CA THR A 57 15.73 13.10 -10.35
C THR A 57 14.68 12.60 -9.35
N VAL A 58 14.42 13.39 -8.31
CA VAL A 58 13.36 13.11 -7.34
C VAL A 58 12.26 14.15 -7.47
N SER A 59 11.00 13.71 -7.55
CA SER A 59 9.85 14.60 -7.72
C SER A 59 8.71 14.22 -6.79
N ALA A 60 7.98 15.20 -6.28
CA ALA A 60 6.73 14.99 -5.57
C ALA A 60 5.57 14.92 -6.57
N GLN A 61 4.69 13.94 -6.39
CA GLN A 61 3.51 13.72 -7.21
C GLN A 61 2.25 13.91 -6.37
N PRO A 62 1.21 14.61 -6.87
CA PRO A 62 -0.09 14.62 -6.24
C PRO A 62 -0.65 13.19 -6.16
N LEU A 63 -1.29 12.83 -5.05
CA LEU A 63 -2.12 11.62 -4.98
C LEU A 63 -3.35 11.85 -5.86
N ALA A 64 -3.24 11.55 -7.15
CA ALA A 64 -4.38 11.51 -8.07
C ALA A 64 -5.27 10.28 -7.84
N PHE A 65 -4.88 9.39 -6.92
CA PHE A 65 -5.44 8.07 -6.72
C PHE A 65 -6.30 8.05 -5.46
N GLY A 66 -7.51 8.59 -5.55
CA GLY A 66 -8.51 8.43 -4.51
C GLY A 66 -9.77 9.23 -4.86
N PRO A 67 -10.98 8.75 -4.49
CA PRO A 67 -12.13 9.64 -4.50
C PRO A 67 -11.73 10.83 -3.63
N ARG A 68 -11.84 12.05 -4.16
CA ARG A 68 -11.76 13.24 -3.31
C ARG A 68 -12.70 12.94 -2.16
N CYS A 69 -12.19 12.81 -0.94
CA CYS A 69 -12.98 12.91 0.27
C CYS A 69 -13.49 14.35 0.28
N GLY A 70 -14.47 14.59 -0.59
CA GLY A 70 -15.15 15.84 -0.72
C GLY A 70 -15.85 16.01 0.60
N GLY A 71 -15.27 16.82 1.47
CA GLY A 71 -16.06 17.53 2.44
C GLY A 71 -17.22 18.12 1.66
N THR A 72 -18.41 17.58 1.90
CA THR A 72 -19.67 18.14 1.45
C THR A 72 -19.74 19.52 2.06
N ARG A 73 -19.19 20.52 1.37
CA ARG A 73 -19.55 21.91 1.55
C ARG A 73 -21.00 21.97 1.13
N GLY A 74 -21.88 21.95 2.13
CA GLY A 74 -23.32 22.01 1.96
C GLY A 74 -23.70 23.18 1.07
N SER A 75 -24.20 22.85 -0.12
CA SER A 75 -25.15 23.70 -0.81
C SER A 75 -26.52 23.28 -0.28
N GLY A 76 -27.07 24.10 0.62
CA GLY A 76 -28.41 23.92 1.15
C GLY A 76 -29.44 24.39 0.14
N SER A 77 -30.32 23.47 -0.25
CA SER A 77 -31.74 23.63 -0.65
C SER A 77 -32.09 22.33 -1.38
N GLY A 78 -32.66 21.32 -0.73
CA GLY A 78 -34.06 21.31 -0.33
C GLY A 78 -34.86 20.55 -1.39
N ASP A 79 -35.14 19.27 -1.15
CA ASP A 79 -36.48 18.69 -1.28
C ASP A 79 -36.50 17.21 -0.91
N ALA A 80 -37.58 16.83 -0.22
CA ALA A 80 -37.82 15.52 0.35
C ALA A 80 -38.22 14.48 -0.71
N GLY A 81 -37.80 13.22 -0.51
CA GLY A 81 -38.32 12.10 -1.31
C GLY A 81 -37.61 10.76 -1.10
N THR A 82 -38.11 10.00 -0.12
CA THR A 82 -38.31 8.52 -0.08
C THR A 82 -37.25 7.54 -0.62
N ASP A 83 -36.79 6.69 0.31
CA ASP A 83 -36.61 5.22 0.29
C ASP A 83 -36.26 4.47 -1.01
N GLY A 84 -35.13 3.78 -0.96
CA GLY A 84 -34.76 2.73 -1.92
C GLY A 84 -33.50 1.96 -1.49
N SER A 85 -33.72 0.77 -0.94
CA SER A 85 -32.73 -0.27 -0.63
C SER A 85 -31.83 -0.64 -1.82
N GLY A 86 -30.57 -1.00 -1.53
CA GLY A 86 -29.82 -1.99 -2.31
C GLY A 86 -28.76 -1.43 -3.26
N GLY A 87 -27.50 -1.47 -2.81
CA GLY A 87 -26.36 -1.25 -3.69
C GLY A 87 -25.07 -1.10 -2.91
N GLY A 88 -24.42 -2.22 -2.58
CA GLY A 88 -23.01 -2.23 -2.18
C GLY A 88 -22.18 -1.74 -3.36
N GLY A 89 -22.02 -0.42 -3.46
CA GLY A 89 -21.20 0.23 -4.46
C GLY A 89 -19.74 -0.10 -4.21
N SER A 90 -19.27 -1.18 -4.80
CA SER A 90 -17.85 -1.29 -5.12
C SER A 90 -17.52 -0.08 -5.99
N SER A 91 -16.89 0.93 -5.39
CA SER A 91 -16.37 2.09 -6.12
C SER A 91 -15.20 1.60 -6.97
N SER A 92 -15.52 1.01 -8.12
CA SER A 92 -14.54 0.68 -9.15
C SER A 92 -13.85 1.97 -9.53
N LEU A 93 -12.51 1.97 -9.52
CA LEU A 93 -11.72 3.04 -10.09
C LEU A 93 -12.27 3.40 -11.47
N THR A 94 -12.51 4.68 -11.70
CA THR A 94 -12.98 5.13 -13.01
C THR A 94 -11.94 4.80 -14.06
N GLN A 95 -12.36 4.47 -15.27
CA GLN A 95 -11.45 4.24 -16.40
C GLN A 95 -10.45 5.40 -16.59
N ALA A 96 -10.87 6.63 -16.29
CA ALA A 96 -10.02 7.81 -16.27
C ALA A 96 -8.89 7.74 -15.24
N SER A 97 -9.16 7.23 -14.02
CA SER A 97 -8.14 7.02 -12.99
C SER A 97 -7.13 5.94 -13.40
N VAL A 98 -7.58 4.89 -14.09
CA VAL A 98 -6.70 3.84 -14.63
C VAL A 98 -5.81 4.38 -15.75
N GLU A 99 -6.31 5.22 -16.66
CA GLU A 99 -5.47 5.84 -17.69
C GLU A 99 -4.46 6.84 -17.13
N GLN A 100 -4.85 7.63 -16.11
CA GLN A 100 -3.92 8.50 -15.39
C GLN A 100 -2.80 7.70 -14.72
N LEU A 101 -3.12 6.56 -14.12
CA LEU A 101 -2.12 5.65 -13.56
C LEU A 101 -1.18 5.09 -14.64
N LYS A 102 -1.68 4.72 -15.82
CA LYS A 102 -0.83 4.23 -16.93
C LYS A 102 0.18 5.29 -17.37
N HIS A 103 -0.28 6.54 -17.54
CA HIS A 103 0.61 7.65 -17.89
C HIS A 103 1.64 7.94 -16.81
N LEU A 104 1.24 7.83 -15.54
CA LEU A 104 2.15 7.97 -14.41
C LEU A 104 3.21 6.86 -14.44
N VAL A 105 2.81 5.58 -14.42
CA VAL A 105 3.73 4.43 -14.43
C VAL A 105 4.64 4.40 -15.66
N ALA A 106 4.19 4.91 -16.82
CA ALA A 106 5.02 5.02 -18.02
C ALA A 106 6.18 6.04 -17.89
N GLY A 107 6.05 7.03 -17.00
CA GLY A 107 7.04 8.09 -16.79
C GLY A 107 8.01 7.85 -15.62
N TYR A 108 7.80 6.83 -14.80
CA TYR A 108 8.64 6.53 -13.63
C TYR A 108 9.22 5.11 -13.71
N ASP A 109 10.48 4.96 -13.33
CA ASP A 109 11.10 3.63 -13.18
C ASP A 109 10.48 2.87 -12.00
N VAL A 110 10.10 3.59 -10.93
CA VAL A 110 9.48 3.05 -9.71
C VAL A 110 8.51 4.07 -9.12
N VAL A 111 7.30 3.62 -8.79
CA VAL A 111 6.32 4.38 -7.99
C VAL A 111 6.22 3.74 -6.61
N VAL A 112 6.50 4.50 -5.55
CA VAL A 112 6.36 4.04 -4.17
C VAL A 112 5.31 4.90 -3.47
N SER A 113 4.24 4.28 -2.99
CA SER A 113 3.27 4.93 -2.08
C SER A 113 3.71 4.70 -0.63
N THR A 114 3.78 5.78 0.16
CA THR A 114 4.19 5.76 1.57
C THR A 114 3.03 5.73 2.55
N ARG A 115 1.80 5.94 2.09
CA ARG A 115 0.62 5.72 2.91
C ARG A 115 0.33 4.23 3.04
N GLY A 116 -0.31 3.84 4.14
CA GLY A 116 -1.08 2.59 4.18
C GLY A 116 -2.08 2.66 3.04
N VAL A 117 -1.73 2.02 1.93
CA VAL A 117 -2.47 2.10 0.69
C VAL A 117 -3.84 1.50 0.99
N SER A 118 -4.91 2.26 0.85
CA SER A 118 -6.24 1.68 0.96
C SER A 118 -6.35 0.52 -0.04
N SER A 119 -7.15 -0.48 0.28
CA SER A 119 -7.33 -1.64 -0.61
C SER A 119 -7.64 -1.22 -2.05
N GLN A 120 -8.39 -0.12 -2.22
CA GLN A 120 -8.75 0.47 -3.52
C GLN A 120 -7.55 1.08 -4.27
N GLU A 121 -6.67 1.82 -3.59
CA GLU A 121 -5.46 2.39 -4.20
C GLU A 121 -4.47 1.29 -4.59
N ALA A 122 -4.38 0.21 -3.80
CA ALA A 122 -3.52 -0.93 -4.08
C ALA A 122 -4.00 -1.68 -5.34
N ASP A 123 -5.32 -1.89 -5.45
CA ASP A 123 -5.93 -2.51 -6.62
C ASP A 123 -5.77 -1.62 -7.87
N GLY A 124 -5.76 -0.29 -7.71
CA GLY A 124 -5.48 0.65 -8.81
C GLY A 124 -4.04 0.59 -9.32
N LEU A 125 -3.07 0.66 -8.42
CA LEU A 125 -1.65 0.50 -8.76
C LEU A 125 -1.38 -0.85 -9.43
N GLU A 126 -2.05 -1.90 -8.94
CA GLU A 126 -2.00 -3.23 -9.52
C GLU A 126 -2.61 -3.29 -10.94
N GLN A 127 -3.78 -2.71 -11.17
CA GLN A 127 -4.38 -2.63 -12.50
C GLN A 127 -3.52 -1.82 -13.47
N ALA A 128 -2.89 -0.74 -12.99
CA ALA A 128 -1.98 0.06 -13.78
C ALA A 128 -0.69 -0.70 -14.14
N ALA A 129 -0.12 -1.41 -13.17
CA ALA A 129 1.02 -2.28 -13.39
C ALA A 129 0.69 -3.42 -14.36
N ALA A 130 -0.50 -4.03 -14.24
CA ALA A 130 -0.97 -5.08 -15.14
C ALA A 130 -1.23 -4.57 -16.56
N ALA A 131 -1.77 -3.34 -16.70
CA ALA A 131 -2.04 -2.74 -18.00
C ALA A 131 -0.80 -2.12 -18.65
N GLY A 132 0.23 -1.80 -17.87
CA GLY A 132 1.55 -1.35 -18.32
C GLY A 132 2.61 -2.45 -18.28
N ALA A 133 2.23 -3.71 -18.07
CA ALA A 133 3.15 -4.82 -17.84
C ALA A 133 4.11 -5.01 -19.02
N LYS A 134 5.26 -4.32 -18.97
CA LYS A 134 6.51 -4.87 -19.44
C LYS A 134 6.66 -6.19 -18.69
N GLN A 135 6.45 -7.31 -19.37
CA GLN A 135 6.86 -8.63 -18.90
C GLN A 135 8.24 -8.47 -18.25
N LEU A 136 8.37 -8.89 -16.98
CA LEU A 136 9.65 -8.89 -16.28
C LEU A 136 10.53 -9.96 -16.92
N TYR A 137 11.25 -9.58 -17.98
CA TYR A 137 12.24 -10.42 -18.63
C TYR A 137 13.44 -10.58 -17.70
N LEU A 138 13.70 -11.81 -17.27
CA LEU A 138 14.93 -12.18 -16.60
C LEU A 138 16.09 -12.21 -17.61
N ALA A 139 17.25 -11.71 -17.18
CA ALA A 139 18.45 -11.37 -17.94
C ALA A 139 18.78 -12.30 -19.12
N GLU A 140 19.26 -11.70 -20.22
CA GLU A 140 19.76 -12.37 -21.43
C GLU A 140 20.99 -13.24 -21.12
N GLY A 141 20.72 -14.46 -20.68
CA GLY A 141 21.69 -15.55 -20.59
C GLY A 141 20.97 -16.87 -20.89
N PRO A 142 21.71 -17.96 -21.13
CA PRO A 142 21.13 -19.28 -21.43
C PRO A 142 20.27 -19.86 -20.28
N SER A 143 20.15 -19.15 -19.16
CA SER A 143 19.33 -19.48 -17.99
C SER A 143 18.27 -18.43 -17.65
N ALA A 144 17.90 -17.54 -18.57
CA ALA A 144 16.77 -16.63 -18.42
C ALA A 144 15.51 -17.45 -18.07
N ARG A 145 14.91 -17.22 -16.90
CA ARG A 145 13.67 -17.88 -16.49
C ARG A 145 12.58 -16.84 -16.38
N VAL A 146 11.48 -16.95 -17.10
CA VAL A 146 10.34 -16.05 -16.85
C VAL A 146 9.65 -16.49 -15.55
N ILE A 147 9.45 -15.55 -14.61
CA ILE A 147 8.72 -15.81 -13.36
C ILE A 147 7.42 -15.01 -13.40
N ASP A 148 6.30 -15.74 -13.39
CA ASP A 148 4.97 -15.14 -13.36
C ASP A 148 4.50 -14.97 -11.91
N TYR A 149 4.29 -13.72 -11.51
CA TYR A 149 3.73 -13.38 -10.20
C TYR A 149 2.23 -13.12 -10.32
N PRO A 150 1.38 -13.71 -9.45
CA PRO A 150 -0.03 -13.34 -9.41
C PRO A 150 -0.20 -11.92 -8.87
N PRO A 151 -1.30 -11.25 -9.23
CA PRO A 151 -1.75 -10.03 -8.56
C PRO A 151 -1.79 -10.19 -7.02
N LEU A 152 -1.44 -9.15 -6.26
CA LEU A 152 -1.51 -9.07 -4.80
C LEU A 152 -2.93 -9.33 -4.28
N SER A 153 -3.96 -8.79 -4.93
CA SER A 153 -5.37 -9.11 -4.66
C SER A 153 -5.63 -10.62 -4.72
N LYS A 154 -5.16 -11.27 -5.79
CA LYS A 154 -5.26 -12.72 -5.98
C LYS A 154 -4.40 -13.50 -4.97
N ALA A 155 -3.20 -13.01 -4.65
CA ALA A 155 -2.29 -13.64 -3.70
C ALA A 155 -2.88 -13.64 -2.29
N LEU A 156 -3.40 -12.51 -1.82
CA LEU A 156 -4.03 -12.36 -0.50
C LEU A 156 -5.45 -12.93 -0.44
N GLY A 157 -6.13 -13.09 -1.57
CA GLY A 157 -7.44 -13.74 -1.67
C GLY A 157 -7.38 -15.27 -1.57
N ARG A 158 -6.21 -15.90 -1.66
CA ARG A 158 -6.07 -17.36 -1.56
C ARG A 158 -6.22 -17.84 -0.12
N SER A 159 -7.03 -18.89 0.05
CA SER A 159 -7.11 -19.59 1.34
C SER A 159 -5.79 -20.28 1.67
N VAL A 160 -5.55 -20.54 2.95
CA VAL A 160 -4.30 -21.20 3.39
C VAL A 160 -4.16 -22.59 2.79
N ALA A 161 -5.28 -23.30 2.57
CA ALA A 161 -5.30 -24.59 1.89
C ALA A 161 -4.89 -24.46 0.41
N GLN A 162 -5.24 -23.37 -0.26
CA GLN A 162 -4.87 -23.09 -1.66
C GLN A 162 -3.42 -22.62 -1.81
N CYS A 163 -2.76 -22.16 -0.75
CA CYS A 163 -1.33 -21.85 -0.75
C CYS A 163 -0.47 -23.13 -0.89
N GLY A 164 -1.07 -24.31 -0.68
CA GLY A 164 -0.81 -25.53 -1.46
C GLY A 164 0.64 -25.96 -1.64
N GLY A 165 1.40 -26.12 -0.55
CA GLY A 165 2.76 -26.65 -0.59
C GLY A 165 3.01 -27.70 0.49
N ARG A 166 4.18 -28.35 0.42
CA ARG A 166 4.66 -29.28 1.47
C ARG A 166 4.98 -28.59 2.80
N ARG A 167 5.01 -27.25 2.82
CA ARG A 167 5.39 -26.46 3.99
C ARG A 167 4.19 -25.68 4.51
N PRO A 168 4.01 -25.63 5.84
CA PRO A 168 2.97 -24.80 6.43
C PRO A 168 3.20 -23.33 6.05
N VAL A 169 2.11 -22.61 5.82
CA VAL A 169 2.14 -21.16 5.60
C VAL A 169 2.50 -20.49 6.93
N HIS A 170 3.29 -19.42 6.87
CA HIS A 170 3.64 -18.67 8.07
C HIS A 170 2.39 -18.01 8.69
N PRO A 171 2.20 -18.04 10.03
CA PRO A 171 1.00 -17.49 10.68
C PRO A 171 0.71 -16.03 10.33
N LEU A 172 1.75 -15.21 10.13
CA LEU A 172 1.59 -13.80 9.73
C LEU A 172 0.85 -13.61 8.40
N TYR A 173 0.84 -14.60 7.51
CA TYR A 173 0.04 -14.52 6.28
C TYR A 173 -1.45 -14.36 6.61
N GLN A 174 -1.97 -15.13 7.57
CA GLN A 174 -3.36 -15.04 7.99
C GLN A 174 -3.66 -13.71 8.68
N VAL A 175 -2.73 -13.21 9.50
CA VAL A 175 -2.83 -11.88 10.12
C VAL A 175 -2.95 -10.79 9.07
N VAL A 176 -2.07 -10.78 8.05
CA VAL A 176 -2.11 -9.81 6.96
C VAL A 176 -3.43 -9.87 6.19
N ARG A 177 -4.00 -11.07 5.99
CA ARG A 177 -5.31 -11.22 5.35
C ARG A 177 -6.45 -10.66 6.19
N ALA A 178 -6.45 -10.93 7.49
CA ALA A 178 -7.44 -10.38 8.42
C ALA A 178 -7.37 -8.84 8.47
N VAL A 179 -6.15 -8.29 8.55
CA VAL A 179 -5.92 -6.84 8.51
C VAL A 179 -6.43 -6.24 7.20
N ARG A 180 -6.08 -6.82 6.04
CA ARG A 180 -6.58 -6.32 4.74
C ARG A 180 -8.10 -6.37 4.65
N ALA A 181 -8.73 -7.45 5.11
CA ALA A 181 -10.19 -7.57 5.11
C ALA A 181 -10.84 -6.51 6.01
N PHE A 182 -10.26 -6.26 7.18
CA PHE A 182 -10.71 -5.22 8.11
C PHE A 182 -10.59 -3.83 7.47
N GLU A 183 -9.45 -3.50 6.87
CA GLU A 183 -9.22 -2.20 6.24
C GLU A 183 -10.17 -1.96 5.04
N ALA A 184 -10.48 -3.03 4.30
CA ALA A 184 -11.46 -2.97 3.22
C ALA A 184 -12.90 -2.74 3.74
N GLN A 185 -13.24 -3.28 4.90
CA GLN A 185 -14.55 -3.10 5.53
C GLN A 185 -14.70 -1.71 6.17
N GLU A 186 -13.67 -1.24 6.88
CA GLU A 186 -13.72 -0.01 7.68
C GLU A 186 -13.27 1.24 6.88
N GLY A 187 -12.65 1.05 5.72
CA GLY A 187 -12.13 2.15 4.91
C GLY A 187 -10.96 2.92 5.56
N ARG A 188 -10.30 2.32 6.55
CA ARG A 188 -9.19 2.91 7.31
C ARG A 188 -8.22 1.83 7.83
N PRO A 189 -6.95 2.18 8.11
CA PRO A 189 -6.01 1.29 8.78
C PRO A 189 -6.47 0.84 10.17
N VAL A 190 -5.93 -0.29 10.63
CA VAL A 190 -6.06 -0.77 12.01
C VAL A 190 -5.42 0.22 12.99
N ARG A 191 -6.09 0.48 14.11
CA ARG A 191 -5.66 1.38 15.18
C ARG A 191 -5.76 0.67 16.54
N ALA A 192 -5.13 1.25 17.56
CA ALA A 192 -5.32 0.82 18.93
C ALA A 192 -6.82 0.85 19.29
N GLY A 193 -7.31 -0.26 19.86
CA GLY A 193 -8.73 -0.44 20.21
C GLY A 193 -9.55 -1.24 19.20
N ASP A 194 -9.05 -1.47 17.99
CA ASP A 194 -9.76 -2.26 16.96
C ASP A 194 -9.73 -3.78 17.20
N GLU A 195 -9.18 -4.23 18.33
CA GLU A 195 -8.91 -5.65 18.63
C GLU A 195 -10.15 -6.54 18.44
N THR A 196 -11.30 -6.12 18.97
CA THR A 196 -12.54 -6.91 18.91
C THR A 196 -13.05 -7.02 17.47
N ALA A 197 -13.00 -5.91 16.72
CA ALA A 197 -13.47 -5.87 15.34
C ALA A 197 -12.52 -6.64 14.38
N LEU A 198 -11.21 -6.56 14.62
CA LEU A 198 -10.21 -7.32 13.86
C LEU A 198 -10.35 -8.83 14.12
N LYS A 199 -10.57 -9.24 15.38
CA LYS A 199 -10.85 -10.65 15.73
C LYS A 199 -12.14 -11.16 15.09
N ALA A 200 -13.21 -10.34 15.08
CA ALA A 200 -14.45 -10.69 14.39
C ALA A 200 -14.24 -10.88 12.89
N THR A 201 -13.44 -10.01 12.26
CA THR A 201 -13.06 -10.12 10.85
C THR A 201 -12.26 -11.39 10.57
N ALA A 202 -11.29 -11.71 11.43
CA ALA A 202 -10.49 -12.94 11.35
C ALA A 202 -11.38 -14.19 11.45
N ALA A 203 -12.30 -14.24 12.42
CA ALA A 203 -13.23 -15.35 12.57
C ALA A 203 -14.17 -15.50 11.36
N ALA A 204 -14.63 -14.39 10.76
CA ALA A 204 -15.43 -14.42 9.54
C ALA A 204 -14.63 -15.00 8.35
N LEU A 205 -13.35 -14.65 8.21
CA LEU A 205 -12.48 -15.25 7.20
C LEU A 205 -12.30 -16.75 7.41
N GLU A 206 -12.02 -17.21 8.63
CA GLU A 206 -11.92 -18.64 8.95
C GLU A 206 -13.22 -19.38 8.63
N ALA A 207 -14.36 -18.82 9.01
CA ALA A 207 -15.67 -19.41 8.74
C ALA A 207 -15.93 -19.56 7.23
N SER A 208 -15.45 -18.60 6.41
CA SER A 208 -15.58 -18.66 4.95
C SER A 208 -14.69 -19.72 4.28
N GLU A 209 -13.62 -20.16 4.95
CA GLU A 209 -12.63 -21.11 4.42
C GLU A 209 -12.83 -22.55 4.91
N GLY A 210 -13.61 -22.73 5.97
CA GLY A 210 -13.88 -24.02 6.61
C GLY A 210 -12.78 -24.45 7.59
N ALA A 211 -13.06 -25.49 8.39
CA ALA A 211 -12.24 -25.91 9.53
C ALA A 211 -10.84 -26.47 9.19
N ALA A 212 -10.49 -26.60 7.90
CA ALA A 212 -9.23 -27.22 7.45
C ALA A 212 -8.04 -26.25 7.40
N THR A 213 -8.29 -24.95 7.48
CA THR A 213 -7.26 -23.91 7.47
C THR A 213 -6.95 -23.54 8.91
N GLY A 214 -5.77 -23.90 9.40
CA GLY A 214 -5.37 -23.73 10.81
C GLY A 214 -5.75 -22.37 11.39
N SER A 215 -6.05 -22.32 12.68
CA SER A 215 -6.64 -21.12 13.30
C SER A 215 -5.67 -19.92 13.31
N ILE A 216 -6.21 -18.74 13.00
CA ILE A 216 -5.57 -17.44 13.10
C ILE A 216 -5.24 -17.19 14.57
N SER A 217 -3.95 -17.05 14.86
CA SER A 217 -3.48 -16.80 16.23
C SER A 217 -4.01 -15.45 16.74
N THR A 218 -4.91 -15.51 17.72
CA THR A 218 -5.48 -14.33 18.38
C THR A 218 -4.40 -13.48 19.05
N SER A 219 -3.40 -14.11 19.65
CA SER A 219 -2.27 -13.41 20.28
C SER A 219 -1.43 -12.62 19.26
N LEU A 220 -1.29 -13.12 18.02
CA LEU A 220 -0.61 -12.35 16.97
C LEU A 220 -1.45 -11.16 16.49
N LEU A 221 -2.77 -11.29 16.43
CA LEU A 221 -3.67 -10.16 16.12
C LEU A 221 -3.61 -9.09 17.20
N GLU A 222 -3.64 -9.50 18.47
CA GLU A 222 -3.49 -8.61 19.63
C GLU A 222 -2.16 -7.87 19.58
N SER A 223 -1.04 -8.57 19.35
CA SER A 223 0.26 -7.93 19.20
C SER A 223 0.29 -6.94 18.04
N TRP A 224 -0.36 -7.27 16.92
CA TRP A 224 -0.44 -6.38 15.77
C TRP A 224 -1.18 -5.07 16.09
N VAL A 225 -2.30 -5.16 16.82
CA VAL A 225 -3.10 -3.98 17.22
C VAL A 225 -2.33 -3.11 18.21
N LEU A 226 -1.62 -3.72 19.17
CA LEU A 226 -0.77 -3.01 20.11
C LEU A 226 0.35 -2.26 19.38
N ASP A 227 1.01 -2.92 18.44
CA ASP A 227 2.10 -2.33 17.65
C ASP A 227 1.59 -1.26 16.67
N ALA A 228 0.40 -1.42 16.10
CA ALA A 228 -0.23 -0.40 15.25
C ALA A 228 -0.47 0.93 16.00
N GLY A 229 -0.63 0.88 17.32
CA GLY A 229 -0.71 2.07 18.18
C GLY A 229 0.65 2.74 18.45
N LEU A 230 1.77 2.05 18.21
CA LEU A 230 3.11 2.47 18.59
C LEU A 230 3.96 2.83 17.36
N ALA A 231 3.59 3.90 16.66
CA ALA A 231 4.31 4.38 15.46
C ALA A 231 5.83 4.54 15.68
N LEU A 232 6.30 4.87 16.89
CA LEU A 232 7.72 4.98 17.22
C LEU A 232 8.48 3.64 17.25
N ALA A 233 7.83 2.56 17.68
CA ALA A 233 8.50 1.27 17.89
C ALA A 233 8.89 0.60 16.56
N ALA A 234 8.34 1.08 15.44
CA ALA A 234 8.50 0.49 14.13
C ALA A 234 9.76 0.94 13.36
N ALA A 235 10.55 1.91 13.83
CA ALA A 235 11.66 2.45 13.02
C ALA A 235 12.71 1.39 12.60
N PRO A 236 13.21 0.50 13.49
CA PRO A 236 14.11 -0.58 13.08
C PRO A 236 13.44 -1.57 12.12
N ALA A 237 12.19 -1.93 12.36
CA ALA A 237 11.42 -2.83 11.49
C ALA A 237 11.21 -2.23 10.09
N ALA A 238 10.85 -0.95 10.02
CA ALA A 238 10.69 -0.19 8.78
C ALA A 238 12.02 -0.05 8.02
N ALA A 239 13.15 0.07 8.72
CA ALA A 239 14.47 0.07 8.10
C ALA A 239 14.81 -1.28 7.47
N VAL A 240 14.58 -2.39 8.20
CA VAL A 240 14.80 -3.76 7.70
C VAL A 240 13.89 -4.07 6.51
N ALA A 241 12.57 -3.91 6.70
CA ALA A 241 11.59 -4.14 5.63
C ALA A 241 11.86 -3.24 4.43
N GLY A 242 12.16 -1.96 4.69
CA GLY A 242 12.48 -0.98 3.66
C GLY A 242 13.76 -1.29 2.89
N GLY A 243 14.75 -1.92 3.51
CA GLY A 243 15.97 -2.45 2.87
C GLY A 243 15.68 -3.64 1.97
N VAL A 244 14.96 -4.64 2.49
CA VAL A 244 14.58 -5.85 1.74
C VAL A 244 13.73 -5.50 0.51
N LEU A 245 12.74 -4.62 0.67
CA LEU A 245 11.89 -4.16 -0.43
C LEU A 245 12.68 -3.37 -1.47
N ALA A 246 13.49 -2.39 -1.05
CA ALA A 246 14.31 -1.61 -1.98
C ALA A 246 15.27 -2.49 -2.80
N ASN A 247 15.93 -3.47 -2.16
CA ASN A 247 16.81 -4.39 -2.87
C ASN A 247 16.07 -5.26 -3.88
N SER A 248 14.83 -5.65 -3.57
CA SER A 248 13.99 -6.42 -4.51
C SER A 248 13.56 -5.56 -5.70
N ILE A 249 13.22 -4.29 -5.47
CA ILE A 249 12.92 -3.31 -6.53
C ILE A 249 14.15 -3.08 -7.41
N ILE A 250 15.32 -2.80 -6.81
CA ILE A 250 16.57 -2.57 -7.55
C ILE A 250 16.89 -3.76 -8.45
N ARG A 251 16.81 -5.00 -7.92
CA ARG A 251 17.04 -6.21 -8.72
C ARG A 251 16.05 -6.36 -9.89
N SER A 252 14.82 -5.88 -9.74
CA SER A 252 13.82 -5.96 -10.81
C SER A 252 14.08 -4.99 -11.97
N ILE A 253 14.82 -3.91 -11.72
CA ILE A 253 15.14 -2.88 -12.71
C ILE A 253 16.59 -2.96 -13.22
N SER A 254 17.52 -3.50 -12.44
CA SER A 254 18.97 -3.50 -12.69
C SER A 254 19.45 -4.63 -13.62
N ARG A 255 18.74 -4.84 -14.73
CA ARG A 255 18.95 -5.95 -15.70
C ARG A 255 20.39 -6.46 -15.82
#